data_AF-A0A354ZGL6-F1
#
_entry.id   AF-A0A354ZGL6-F1
#
_cell.length_a   1.000
_cell.length_b   1.000
_cell.length_c   1.000
_cell.angle_alpha   90.00
_cell.angle_beta   90.00
_cell.angle_gamma   90.00
#
_symmetry.space_group_name_H-M   'P 1'
#
loop_
_entity.id
_entity.type
_entity.pdbx_description
1 polymer ?
#
loop_
_entity_poly.entity_id
_entity_poly.type
_entity_poly.pdbx_seq_one_letter_code
_entity_poly.pdbx_strand_id
1 'polypeptide(L)'
;MSKAIALAVAALMVGISCRAPAAAAVPLAQVAGPAVGPAAGGSMPESGWTSIARVITHLGGAGASFALGAAFLAYDPPVGEMLVNATAGAAGVVEALKIGFGRARPYVPGENGRFTGPNLSPDYHSMPSGHTANAFAMATVLSHKYPDWSPILYGLAVAVGLSRVELGVHWPSDVVAGAGIGLWVGTWVAEGRLRLFALDTE
;
A
#
# COMPACT_ATOMS: atom_id res chain seq x y z
N MET A 1 2.43 -23.95 19.38
CA MET A 1 3.40 -23.03 20.01
C MET A 1 4.73 -23.17 19.28
N SER A 2 5.12 -22.34 18.30
CA SER A 2 4.36 -21.70 17.20
C SER A 2 5.15 -21.97 15.90
N LYS A 3 4.58 -21.77 14.70
CA LYS A 3 5.42 -21.33 13.56
C LYS A 3 6.19 -20.14 14.11
N ALA A 4 7.47 -20.29 14.43
CA ALA A 4 7.99 -19.79 15.71
C ALA A 4 8.20 -18.29 15.84
N ILE A 5 7.80 -17.41 14.93
CA ILE A 5 8.25 -17.22 13.55
C ILE A 5 7.38 -17.57 12.26
N ALA A 6 6.03 -17.67 12.25
CA ALA A 6 5.16 -16.85 11.35
C ALA A 6 5.19 -15.37 11.80
N LEU A 7 6.18 -15.08 12.63
CA LEU A 7 6.09 -14.63 14.02
C LEU A 7 7.45 -14.19 14.60
N ALA A 8 8.40 -13.81 13.76
CA ALA A 8 8.71 -12.40 13.77
C ALA A 8 7.94 -11.76 12.58
N VAL A 9 7.21 -12.59 11.82
CA VAL A 9 7.47 -12.91 10.42
C VAL A 9 6.43 -12.34 9.46
N ALA A 10 6.85 -11.59 8.47
CA ALA A 10 8.23 -11.54 7.97
C ALA A 10 9.16 -10.51 8.66
N ALA A 11 9.87 -10.91 9.72
CA ALA A 11 10.48 -10.29 10.92
C ALA A 11 10.10 -8.87 11.36
N LEU A 12 9.19 -8.23 10.64
CA LEU A 12 9.10 -6.78 10.51
C LEU A 12 8.15 -6.31 9.39
N MET A 13 7.87 -7.15 8.38
CA MET A 13 7.41 -6.93 6.98
C MET A 13 8.11 -5.79 6.22
N VAL A 14 9.00 -5.07 6.91
CA VAL A 14 9.31 -3.66 6.70
C VAL A 14 10.44 -3.20 7.59
N GLY A 15 10.32 -3.34 8.92
CA GLY A 15 10.83 -2.38 9.93
C GLY A 15 11.96 -1.50 9.51
N ILE A 16 11.49 -0.40 8.92
CA ILE A 16 12.29 0.55 8.17
C ILE A 16 12.67 -0.10 6.84
N SER A 17 11.99 0.25 5.74
CA SER A 17 12.61 0.14 4.43
C SER A 17 13.96 0.89 4.53
N CYS A 18 15.06 0.15 4.72
CA CYS A 18 16.32 0.63 5.32
C CYS A 18 16.88 1.88 4.62
N ARG A 19 17.04 2.98 5.39
CA ARG A 19 17.42 4.36 4.99
C ARG A 19 16.44 5.02 4.01
N ALA A 20 15.58 5.90 4.53
CA ALA A 20 15.11 7.01 3.71
C ALA A 20 16.35 7.77 3.18
N PRO A 21 16.56 7.95 1.86
CA PRO A 21 17.35 9.10 1.46
C PRO A 21 16.62 10.33 2.02
N ALA A 22 17.37 11.15 2.75
CA ALA A 22 16.95 12.51 3.00
C ALA A 22 16.47 13.11 1.68
N ALA A 23 15.33 13.80 1.72
CA ALA A 23 14.76 14.56 0.63
C ALA A 23 14.19 13.74 -0.55
N ALA A 24 12.90 13.46 -0.46
CA ALA A 24 12.01 13.92 -1.52
C ALA A 24 10.90 14.74 -0.85
N ALA A 25 11.30 15.90 -0.30
CA ALA A 25 10.37 17.00 -0.24
C ALA A 25 9.93 17.21 -1.69
N VAL A 26 8.69 16.82 -2.01
CA VAL A 26 8.03 17.38 -3.18
C VAL A 26 8.14 18.88 -2.97
N PRO A 27 8.89 19.61 -3.81
CA PRO A 27 8.91 21.05 -3.67
C PRO A 27 7.46 21.46 -3.87
N LEU A 28 6.86 22.05 -2.84
CA LEU A 28 5.62 22.80 -3.00
C LEU A 28 5.92 23.75 -4.15
N ALA A 29 5.39 23.42 -5.33
CA ALA A 29 5.56 24.24 -6.52
C ALA A 29 5.11 25.63 -6.10
N GLN A 30 6.07 26.56 -6.11
CA GLN A 30 5.86 27.93 -5.72
C GLN A 30 4.69 28.45 -6.55
N VAL A 31 3.60 28.75 -5.86
CA VAL A 31 2.47 29.46 -6.41
C VAL A 31 3.00 30.82 -6.85
N ALA A 32 3.22 30.99 -8.15
CA ALA A 32 3.44 32.30 -8.76
C ALA A 32 2.11 33.05 -8.79
N GLY A 33 1.68 33.52 -7.62
CA GLY A 33 0.74 34.64 -7.45
C GLY A 33 1.53 35.95 -7.28
N PRO A 34 0.93 37.11 -7.52
CA PRO A 34 1.66 38.38 -7.57
C PRO A 34 2.26 38.71 -6.21
N ALA A 35 3.48 39.26 -6.24
CA ALA A 35 4.35 39.51 -5.11
C ALA A 35 3.64 40.16 -3.91
N VAL A 36 3.48 39.38 -2.83
CA VAL A 36 3.34 39.86 -1.46
C VAL A 36 4.56 39.33 -0.71
N GLY A 37 5.23 40.21 0.06
CA GLY A 37 6.59 40.05 0.59
C GLY A 37 6.88 38.77 1.40
N PRO A 38 8.14 38.57 1.84
CA PRO A 38 8.59 37.29 2.37
C PRO A 38 7.93 37.02 3.73
N ALA A 39 6.81 36.31 3.72
CA ALA A 39 6.25 35.70 4.90
C ALA A 39 7.17 34.54 5.31
N ALA A 40 7.66 34.62 6.54
CA ALA A 40 8.62 33.72 7.15
C ALA A 40 8.36 32.24 6.84
N GLY A 41 9.36 31.58 6.26
CA GLY A 41 9.43 30.13 6.16
C GLY A 41 9.56 29.51 7.55
N GLY A 42 8.43 29.20 8.17
CA GLY A 42 8.35 28.26 9.27
C GLY A 42 7.58 27.05 8.79
N SER A 43 8.28 25.96 8.47
CA SER A 43 7.62 24.65 8.36
C SER A 43 6.94 24.37 9.70
N MET A 44 5.61 24.34 9.73
CA MET A 44 4.88 23.88 10.90
C MET A 44 5.49 22.55 11.35
N PRO A 45 5.79 22.36 12.65
CA PRO A 45 6.35 21.11 13.13
C PRO A 45 5.41 19.98 12.73
N GLU A 46 5.97 18.93 12.11
CA GLU A 46 5.20 17.76 11.73
C GLU A 46 4.49 17.20 12.95
N SER A 47 3.20 16.87 12.81
CA SER A 47 2.50 16.15 13.87
C SER A 47 3.19 14.78 14.06
N GLY A 48 3.29 14.31 15.30
CA GLY A 48 3.85 12.98 15.57
C GLY A 48 3.13 11.85 14.80
N TRP A 49 1.86 12.07 14.45
CA TRP A 49 1.04 11.17 13.64
C TRP A 49 1.50 11.09 12.18
N THR A 50 1.83 12.22 11.57
CA THR A 50 2.34 12.26 10.20
C THR A 50 3.69 11.54 10.07
N SER A 51 4.55 11.63 11.09
CA SER A 51 5.82 10.87 11.12
C SER A 51 5.57 9.36 11.25
N ILE A 52 4.61 8.94 12.07
CA ILE A 52 4.22 7.52 12.21
C ILE A 52 3.60 7.00 10.91
N ALA A 53 2.75 7.78 10.25
CA ALA A 53 2.11 7.42 8.99
C ALA A 53 3.15 7.14 7.88
N ARG A 54 4.25 7.92 7.83
CA ARG A 54 5.37 7.67 6.90
C ARG A 54 6.05 6.32 7.13
N VAL A 55 6.16 5.87 8.37
CA VAL A 55 6.78 4.57 8.67
C VAL A 55 5.81 3.44 8.33
N ILE A 56 4.56 3.55 8.80
CA ILE A 56 3.55 2.50 8.61
C ILE A 56 3.26 2.26 7.13
N THR A 57 3.24 3.32 6.30
CA THR A 57 2.83 3.17 4.91
C THR A 57 3.73 2.22 4.11
N HIS A 58 4.99 2.02 4.50
CA HIS A 58 5.87 1.10 3.79
C HIS A 58 5.38 -0.36 3.81
N LEU A 59 4.56 -0.73 4.81
CA LEU A 59 3.98 -2.08 4.93
C LEU A 59 3.06 -2.43 3.76
N GLY A 60 2.44 -1.44 3.12
CA GLY A 60 1.62 -1.64 1.93
C GLY A 60 2.37 -1.57 0.60
N GLY A 61 3.66 -1.20 0.61
CA GLY A 61 4.42 -1.02 -0.63
C GLY A 61 4.66 -2.35 -1.35
N ALA A 62 4.62 -2.33 -2.69
CA ALA A 62 4.86 -3.54 -3.48
C ALA A 62 6.21 -4.21 -3.15
N GLY A 63 7.26 -3.43 -2.92
CA GLY A 63 8.57 -3.95 -2.51
C GLY A 63 8.53 -4.71 -1.18
N ALA A 64 7.81 -4.18 -0.18
CA ALA A 64 7.62 -4.86 1.10
C ALA A 64 6.82 -6.17 0.93
N SER A 65 5.75 -6.14 0.15
CA SER A 65 4.91 -7.32 -0.11
C SER A 65 5.66 -8.43 -0.87
N PHE A 66 6.49 -8.08 -1.87
CA PHE A 66 7.34 -9.07 -2.55
C PHE A 66 8.48 -9.58 -1.66
N ALA A 67 9.10 -8.73 -0.84
CA ALA A 67 10.12 -9.16 0.12
C ALA A 67 9.56 -10.16 1.14
N LEU A 68 8.35 -9.89 1.63
CA LEU A 68 7.57 -10.84 2.42
C LEU A 68 7.36 -12.16 1.64
N GLY A 69 6.82 -12.09 0.42
CA GLY A 69 6.58 -13.29 -0.39
C GLY A 69 7.84 -14.14 -0.58
N ALA A 70 8.98 -13.49 -0.86
CA ALA A 70 10.28 -14.14 -0.97
C ALA A 70 10.76 -14.77 0.35
N ALA A 71 10.57 -14.08 1.48
CA ALA A 71 10.91 -14.63 2.79
C ALA A 71 10.09 -15.89 3.10
N PHE A 72 8.80 -15.90 2.74
CA PHE A 72 7.97 -17.09 2.87
C PHE A 72 8.31 -18.15 1.82
N LEU A 73 8.75 -17.79 0.61
CA LEU A 73 9.22 -18.78 -0.36
C LEU A 73 10.40 -19.60 0.19
N ALA A 74 11.26 -18.98 1.01
CA ALA A 74 12.37 -19.67 1.66
C ALA A 74 11.98 -20.47 2.92
N TYR A 75 10.86 -20.14 3.58
CA TYR A 75 10.45 -20.73 4.87
C TYR A 75 9.26 -21.70 4.77
N ASP A 76 8.22 -21.31 4.04
CA ASP A 76 6.97 -22.04 3.81
C ASP A 76 6.56 -21.79 2.33
N PRO A 77 7.20 -22.49 1.36
CA PRO A 77 7.10 -22.18 -0.06
C PRO A 77 5.67 -22.06 -0.61
N PRO A 78 4.71 -22.92 -0.24
CA PRO A 78 3.33 -22.78 -0.69
C PRO A 78 2.69 -21.45 -0.25
N VAL A 79 2.99 -20.98 0.97
CA VAL A 79 2.50 -19.69 1.45
C VAL A 79 3.23 -18.53 0.76
N GLY A 80 4.53 -18.66 0.53
CA GLY A 80 5.32 -17.67 -0.20
C GLY A 80 4.81 -17.43 -1.63
N GLU A 81 4.51 -18.52 -2.33
CA GLU A 81 3.90 -18.46 -3.65
C GLU A 81 2.54 -17.75 -3.63
N MET A 82 1.68 -18.05 -2.65
CA MET A 82 0.40 -17.35 -2.49
C MET A 82 0.61 -15.84 -2.28
N LEU A 83 1.60 -15.42 -1.50
CA LEU A 83 1.87 -14.01 -1.24
C LEU A 83 2.41 -13.28 -2.47
N VAL A 84 3.27 -13.92 -3.27
CA VAL A 84 3.74 -13.38 -4.56
C VAL A 84 2.57 -13.21 -5.53
N ASN A 85 1.72 -14.24 -5.65
CA ASN A 85 0.53 -14.21 -6.50
C ASN A 85 -0.48 -13.15 -6.08
N ALA A 86 -0.73 -13.01 -4.78
CA ALA A 86 -1.63 -11.99 -4.25
C ALA A 86 -1.08 -10.57 -4.46
N THR A 87 0.23 -10.36 -4.33
CA THR A 87 0.86 -9.06 -4.61
C THR A 87 0.74 -8.70 -6.09
N ALA A 88 1.08 -9.64 -6.99
CA ALA A 88 1.01 -9.41 -8.43
C ALA A 88 -0.43 -9.22 -8.91
N GLY A 89 -1.38 -10.01 -8.41
CA GLY A 89 -2.80 -9.89 -8.72
C GLY A 89 -3.37 -8.55 -8.27
N ALA A 90 -3.08 -8.12 -7.04
CA ALA A 90 -3.53 -6.83 -6.53
C ALA A 90 -2.92 -5.67 -7.33
N ALA A 91 -1.62 -5.73 -7.64
CA ALA A 91 -0.94 -4.74 -8.46
C ALA A 91 -1.55 -4.63 -9.86
N GLY A 92 -1.79 -5.76 -10.54
CA GLY A 92 -2.38 -5.77 -11.88
C GLY A 92 -3.78 -5.17 -11.91
N VAL A 93 -4.63 -5.54 -10.95
CA VAL A 93 -6.00 -5.01 -10.84
C VAL A 93 -6.00 -3.52 -10.52
N VAL A 94 -5.18 -3.10 -9.54
CA VAL A 94 -5.07 -1.68 -9.15
C VAL A 94 -4.56 -0.83 -10.30
N GLU A 95 -3.53 -1.27 -11.02
CA GLU A 95 -2.94 -0.49 -12.10
C GLU A 95 -3.89 -0.33 -13.28
N ALA A 96 -4.59 -1.41 -13.65
CA ALA A 96 -5.62 -1.36 -14.69
C ALA A 96 -6.73 -0.36 -14.32
N LEU A 97 -7.20 -0.39 -13.07
CA LEU A 97 -8.25 0.52 -12.58
C LEU A 97 -7.77 1.97 -12.46
N LYS A 98 -6.54 2.21 -12.02
CA LYS A 98 -5.96 3.55 -11.96
C LYS A 98 -5.89 4.21 -13.32
N ILE A 99 -5.41 3.47 -14.31
CA ILE A 99 -5.36 3.94 -15.69
C ILE A 99 -6.78 4.24 -16.15
N GLY A 100 -7.73 3.33 -15.95
CA GLY A 100 -9.12 3.50 -16.40
C GLY A 100 -9.89 4.65 -15.74
N PHE A 101 -9.71 4.86 -14.44
CA PHE A 101 -10.46 5.89 -13.69
C PHE A 101 -9.86 7.29 -13.83
N GLY A 102 -8.52 7.42 -13.82
CA GLY A 102 -7.84 8.71 -13.88
C GLY A 102 -8.30 9.68 -12.80
N ARG A 103 -8.44 9.21 -11.55
CA ARG A 103 -8.86 10.06 -10.44
C ARG A 103 -7.70 10.91 -9.91
N ALA A 104 -7.88 12.23 -9.90
CA ALA A 104 -6.93 13.18 -9.31
C ALA A 104 -6.66 12.93 -7.81
N ARG A 105 -5.40 13.02 -7.40
CA ARG A 105 -4.98 12.91 -6.00
C ARG A 105 -5.36 14.16 -5.18
N PRO A 106 -5.44 14.05 -3.84
CA PRO A 106 -5.80 15.19 -2.99
C PRO A 106 -4.85 16.39 -3.12
N TYR A 107 -3.58 16.15 -3.44
CA TYR A 107 -2.59 17.22 -3.61
C TYR A 107 -2.67 17.95 -4.96
N VAL A 108 -3.50 17.49 -5.91
CA VAL A 108 -3.59 18.12 -7.24
C VAL A 108 -4.49 19.37 -7.14
N PRO A 109 -3.96 20.59 -7.33
CA PRO A 109 -4.73 21.81 -7.10
C PRO A 109 -5.93 21.94 -8.04
N GLY A 110 -7.09 22.29 -7.48
CA GLY A 110 -8.29 22.59 -8.27
C GLY A 110 -9.04 21.38 -8.85
N GLU A 111 -8.47 20.18 -8.75
CA GLU A 111 -9.10 18.97 -9.30
C GLU A 111 -10.10 18.31 -8.33
N ASN A 112 -9.92 18.46 -7.02
CA ASN A 112 -10.84 17.96 -5.97
C ASN A 112 -11.31 16.51 -6.16
N GLY A 113 -10.43 15.63 -6.66
CA GLY A 113 -10.72 14.22 -6.87
C GLY A 113 -11.52 13.91 -8.14
N ARG A 114 -11.51 14.81 -9.12
CA ARG A 114 -12.11 14.61 -10.45
C ARG A 114 -11.60 13.33 -11.11
N PHE A 115 -12.51 12.61 -11.76
CA PHE A 115 -12.21 11.46 -12.60
C PHE A 115 -12.09 11.92 -14.05
N THR A 116 -10.92 11.72 -14.65
CA THR A 116 -10.67 12.11 -16.04
C THR A 116 -10.89 10.97 -17.03
N GLY A 117 -11.16 9.75 -16.56
CA GLY A 117 -11.13 8.54 -17.38
C GLY A 117 -9.68 8.11 -17.67
N PRO A 118 -9.43 7.38 -18.77
CA PRO A 118 -8.09 6.88 -19.14
C PRO A 118 -6.99 7.94 -19.01
N ASN A 119 -6.10 7.77 -18.04
CA ASN A 119 -5.03 8.71 -17.76
C ASN A 119 -3.74 7.96 -17.39
N LEU A 120 -2.59 8.44 -17.86
CA LEU A 120 -1.28 7.85 -17.58
C LEU A 120 -0.44 8.68 -16.59
N SER A 121 -0.94 9.86 -16.19
CA SER A 121 -0.28 10.70 -15.21
C SER A 121 -0.45 10.13 -13.80
N PRO A 122 0.65 9.95 -13.03
CA PRO A 122 0.60 9.48 -11.64
C PRO A 122 -0.25 10.35 -10.71
N ASP A 123 -0.42 11.63 -11.04
CA ASP A 123 -1.26 12.57 -10.30
C ASP A 123 -2.74 12.23 -10.38
N TYR A 124 -3.13 11.49 -11.42
CA TYR A 124 -4.49 11.01 -11.65
C TYR A 124 -4.65 9.52 -11.34
N HIS A 125 -3.69 8.92 -10.63
CA HIS A 125 -3.71 7.52 -10.21
C HIS A 125 -4.01 7.35 -8.72
N SER A 126 -5.00 8.09 -8.21
CA SER A 126 -5.41 7.98 -6.80
C SER A 126 -6.30 6.77 -6.53
N MET A 127 -7.25 6.46 -7.40
CA MET A 127 -8.20 5.36 -7.20
C MET A 127 -7.84 4.15 -8.06
N PRO A 128 -7.78 2.94 -7.47
CA PRO A 128 -7.79 2.59 -6.05
C PRO A 128 -6.41 2.73 -5.37
N SER A 129 -6.40 2.71 -4.02
CA SER A 129 -5.16 2.74 -3.24
C SER A 129 -4.40 1.41 -3.32
N GLY A 130 -3.28 1.40 -4.04
CA GLY A 130 -2.44 0.19 -4.18
C GLY A 130 -1.79 -0.27 -2.89
N HIS A 131 -1.39 0.65 -2.01
CA HIS A 131 -0.82 0.29 -0.71
C HIS A 131 -1.83 -0.43 0.17
N THR A 132 -3.07 0.05 0.15
CA THR A 132 -4.18 -0.59 0.88
C THR A 132 -4.51 -1.94 0.26
N ALA A 133 -4.61 -2.03 -1.07
CA ALA A 133 -4.91 -3.28 -1.75
C ALA A 133 -3.89 -4.38 -1.44
N ASN A 134 -2.60 -4.07 -1.52
CA ASN A 134 -1.54 -5.02 -1.18
C ASN A 134 -1.61 -5.44 0.30
N ALA A 135 -1.75 -4.48 1.23
CA ALA A 135 -1.81 -4.80 2.65
C ALA A 135 -3.00 -5.71 2.99
N PHE A 136 -4.18 -5.45 2.42
CA PHE A 136 -5.36 -6.30 2.60
C PHE A 136 -5.20 -7.66 1.90
N ALA A 137 -4.58 -7.74 0.73
CA ALA A 137 -4.30 -9.01 0.05
C ALA A 137 -3.37 -9.91 0.88
N MET A 138 -2.28 -9.33 1.42
CA MET A 138 -1.36 -10.06 2.31
C MET A 138 -2.06 -10.50 3.59
N ALA A 139 -2.81 -9.59 4.24
CA ALA A 139 -3.57 -9.91 5.43
C ALA A 139 -4.56 -11.05 5.18
N THR A 140 -5.23 -11.07 4.03
CA THR A 140 -6.20 -12.12 3.68
C THR A 140 -5.53 -13.49 3.51
N VAL A 141 -4.46 -13.57 2.71
CA VAL A 141 -3.72 -14.84 2.51
C VAL A 141 -3.17 -15.38 3.83
N LEU A 142 -2.56 -14.51 4.64
CA LEU A 142 -2.00 -14.91 5.93
C LEU A 142 -3.09 -15.29 6.94
N SER A 143 -4.24 -14.60 6.95
CA SER A 143 -5.38 -14.94 7.82
C SER A 143 -5.99 -16.30 7.46
N HIS A 144 -6.02 -16.66 6.18
CA HIS A 144 -6.44 -17.99 5.75
C HIS A 144 -5.53 -19.11 6.26
N LYS A 145 -4.22 -18.85 6.40
CA LYS A 145 -3.24 -19.82 6.88
C LYS A 145 -3.04 -19.77 8.40
N TYR A 146 -3.24 -18.61 9.02
CA TYR A 146 -2.99 -18.30 10.43
C TYR A 146 -4.19 -17.55 11.04
N PRO A 147 -5.35 -18.21 11.21
CA PRO A 147 -6.60 -17.54 11.59
C PRO A 147 -6.51 -16.79 12.93
N ASP A 148 -5.72 -17.30 13.89
CA ASP A 148 -5.52 -16.67 15.20
C ASP A 148 -4.89 -15.26 15.11
N TRP A 149 -4.21 -14.95 14.00
CA TRP A 149 -3.52 -13.67 13.76
C TRP A 149 -4.36 -12.67 12.96
N SER A 150 -5.54 -13.06 12.49
CA SER A 150 -6.38 -12.22 11.62
C SER A 150 -6.65 -10.81 12.18
N PRO A 151 -7.00 -10.64 13.48
CA PRO A 151 -7.25 -9.30 14.02
C PRO A 151 -6.05 -8.36 13.90
N ILE A 152 -4.84 -8.88 14.14
CA ILE A 152 -3.60 -8.10 14.05
C ILE A 152 -3.27 -7.78 12.59
N LEU A 153 -3.39 -8.76 11.70
CA LEU A 153 -3.09 -8.61 10.27
C LEU A 153 -4.00 -7.57 9.61
N TYR A 154 -5.31 -7.65 9.85
CA TYR A 154 -6.24 -6.64 9.34
C TYR A 154 -6.08 -5.29 10.05
N GLY A 155 -5.74 -5.28 11.34
CA GLY A 155 -5.40 -4.04 12.05
C GLY A 155 -4.24 -3.29 11.40
N LEU A 156 -3.17 -4.00 11.01
CA LEU A 156 -2.05 -3.43 10.26
C LEU A 156 -2.47 -2.94 8.86
N ALA A 157 -3.30 -3.70 8.15
CA ALA A 157 -3.79 -3.29 6.83
C ALA A 157 -4.66 -2.02 6.89
N VAL A 158 -5.48 -1.89 7.93
CA VAL A 158 -6.25 -0.66 8.22
C VAL A 158 -5.31 0.50 8.54
N ALA A 159 -4.28 0.28 9.39
CA ALA A 159 -3.30 1.31 9.71
C ALA A 159 -2.57 1.84 8.46
N VAL A 160 -2.20 0.94 7.53
CA VAL A 160 -1.66 1.33 6.21
C VAL A 160 -2.67 2.15 5.41
N GLY A 161 -3.94 1.76 5.38
CA GLY A 161 -4.98 2.53 4.71
C GLY A 161 -5.12 3.95 5.25
N LEU A 162 -5.21 4.08 6.57
CA LEU A 162 -5.32 5.37 7.25
C LEU A 162 -4.08 6.24 7.03
N SER A 163 -2.88 5.65 7.00
CA SER A 163 -1.66 6.41 6.71
C SER A 163 -1.68 7.03 5.32
N ARG A 164 -2.37 6.44 4.33
CA ARG A 164 -2.49 7.02 2.97
C ARG A 164 -3.36 8.28 2.93
N VAL A 165 -4.37 8.35 3.80
CA VAL A 165 -5.24 9.53 3.94
C VAL A 165 -4.49 10.64 4.66
N GLU A 166 -3.83 10.30 5.78
CA GLU A 166 -3.01 11.23 6.56
C GLU A 166 -1.88 11.87 5.73
N LEU A 167 -1.25 11.09 4.84
CA LEU A 167 -0.21 11.60 3.93
C LEU A 167 -0.76 12.42 2.75
N GLY A 168 -2.08 12.62 2.64
CA GLY A 168 -2.70 13.44 1.60
C GLY A 168 -2.56 12.90 0.17
N VAL A 169 -2.27 11.61 0.02
CA VAL A 169 -1.98 10.98 -1.28
C VAL A 169 -3.15 10.16 -1.84
N HIS A 170 -4.15 9.86 -1.00
CA HIS A 170 -5.35 9.12 -1.36
C HIS A 170 -6.58 9.65 -0.63
N TRP A 171 -7.73 9.60 -1.31
CA TRP A 171 -9.03 9.87 -0.72
C TRP A 171 -9.49 8.67 0.14
N PRO A 172 -10.34 8.87 1.17
CA PRO A 172 -10.89 7.77 1.97
C PRO A 172 -11.57 6.68 1.12
N SER A 173 -12.28 7.07 0.05
CA SER A 173 -12.88 6.15 -0.90
C SER A 173 -11.86 5.30 -1.69
N ASP A 174 -10.65 5.82 -1.93
CA ASP A 174 -9.59 5.05 -2.60
C ASP A 174 -9.09 3.93 -1.69
N VAL A 175 -9.05 4.19 -0.38
CA VAL A 175 -8.68 3.22 0.66
C VAL A 175 -9.75 2.14 0.77
N VAL A 176 -11.04 2.50 0.81
CA VAL A 176 -12.14 1.52 0.84
C VAL A 176 -12.11 0.63 -0.42
N ALA A 177 -11.95 1.22 -1.60
CA ALA A 177 -11.84 0.47 -2.84
C ALA A 177 -10.60 -0.45 -2.86
N GLY A 178 -9.46 0.06 -2.39
CA GLY A 178 -8.24 -0.73 -2.23
C GLY A 178 -8.44 -1.93 -1.29
N ALA A 179 -9.07 -1.72 -0.12
CA ALA A 179 -9.37 -2.79 0.83
C ALA A 179 -10.25 -3.89 0.20
N GLY A 180 -11.32 -3.49 -0.53
CA GLY A 180 -12.17 -4.43 -1.25
C GLY A 180 -11.43 -5.26 -2.29
N ILE A 181 -10.54 -4.64 -3.08
CA ILE A 181 -9.70 -5.34 -4.05
C ILE A 181 -8.75 -6.31 -3.34
N GLY A 182 -8.10 -5.86 -2.26
CA GLY A 182 -7.17 -6.70 -1.50
C GLY A 182 -7.85 -7.94 -0.93
N LEU A 183 -9.02 -7.78 -0.32
CA LEU A 183 -9.85 -8.90 0.17
C LEU A 183 -10.20 -9.86 -0.98
N TRP A 184 -10.71 -9.34 -2.09
CA TRP A 184 -11.11 -10.15 -3.23
C TRP A 184 -9.95 -10.95 -3.83
N VAL A 185 -8.84 -10.29 -4.16
CA VAL A 185 -7.64 -10.96 -4.70
C VAL A 185 -7.08 -11.96 -3.71
N GLY A 186 -6.94 -11.56 -2.44
CA GLY A 186 -6.37 -12.41 -1.40
C GLY A 186 -7.17 -13.68 -1.18
N THR A 187 -8.51 -13.59 -1.15
CA THR A 187 -9.40 -14.76 -1.05
C THR A 187 -9.26 -15.66 -2.28
N TRP A 188 -9.25 -15.09 -3.49
CA TRP A 188 -9.12 -15.87 -4.72
C TRP A 188 -7.80 -16.65 -4.78
N VAL A 189 -6.71 -16.05 -4.33
CA VAL A 189 -5.41 -16.73 -4.23
C VAL A 189 -5.43 -17.79 -3.14
N ALA A 190 -5.96 -17.48 -1.94
CA ALA A 190 -6.01 -18.42 -0.83
C ALA A 190 -6.87 -19.66 -1.12
N GLU A 191 -7.92 -19.50 -1.94
CA GLU A 191 -8.79 -20.59 -2.44
C GLU A 191 -8.22 -21.33 -3.66
N GLY A 192 -7.06 -20.91 -4.18
CA GLY A 192 -6.44 -21.52 -5.37
C GLY A 192 -7.13 -21.18 -6.68
N ARG A 193 -8.02 -20.18 -6.70
CA ARG A 193 -8.74 -19.70 -7.89
C ARG A 193 -7.91 -18.75 -8.75
N LEU A 194 -6.90 -18.10 -8.15
CA LEU A 194 -5.97 -17.22 -8.83
C LEU A 194 -4.52 -17.65 -8.55
N ARG A 195 -3.81 -18.05 -9.61
CA ARG A 195 -2.39 -18.41 -9.59
C ARG A 195 -1.75 -17.92 -10.90
N LEU A 196 -1.19 -16.72 -10.87
CA LEU A 196 -0.50 -16.09 -12.00
C LEU A 196 0.86 -16.74 -12.27
N PHE A 197 1.56 -17.13 -11.21
CA PHE A 197 2.82 -17.84 -11.26
C PHE A 197 2.64 -19.18 -10.59
N ALA A 198 2.98 -20.26 -11.31
CA ALA A 198 3.20 -21.58 -10.75
C ALA A 198 4.68 -21.71 -10.44
N LEU A 199 5.06 -21.39 -9.21
CA LEU A 199 6.42 -21.59 -8.75
C LEU A 199 6.52 -23.06 -8.36
N ASP A 200 7.26 -23.85 -9.14
CA ASP A 200 7.51 -25.27 -8.87
C ASP A 200 8.28 -25.39 -7.54
N THR A 201 7.53 -25.49 -6.44
CA THR A 201 8.03 -25.47 -5.06
C THR A 201 7.95 -26.84 -4.38
N GLU A 202 7.94 -27.90 -5.21
CA GLU A 202 7.95 -29.32 -4.81
C GLU A 202 9.30 -29.76 -4.22
#